data_AF-A0A181CD95-F1
#
_entry.id   AF-A0A181CD95-F1
#
_cell.length_a   1.000
_cell.length_b   1.000
_cell.length_c   1.000
_cell.angle_alpha   90.00
_cell.angle_beta   90.00
_cell.angle_gamma   90.00
#
_symmetry.space_group_name_H-M   'P 1'
#
loop_
_entity.id
_entity.type
_entity.pdbx_description
1 polymer ?
#
loop_
_entity_poly.entity_id
_entity_poly.type
_entity_poly.pdbx_seq_one_letter_code
_entity_poly.pdbx_strand_id
1 'polypeptide(L)'
;MEPWTSFTLFGKSGTIYQFRRVPTPRPAQAAVFLLTTVMGSTANGGSWQFVEPEIGTVTSLGGEWDSVITPARKAKAESDDVLVCFPESGDVADALADLTAGGAQALSA
;
A
#
# COMPACT_ATOMS: atom_id res chain seq x y z
N MET A 1 -17.65 -11.27 -8.72
CA MET A 1 -16.78 -11.33 -7.53
C MET A 1 -15.49 -10.64 -7.92
N GLU A 2 -15.27 -9.40 -7.50
CA GLU A 2 -14.05 -8.66 -7.86
C GLU A 2 -12.86 -9.24 -7.08
N PRO A 3 -11.89 -9.90 -7.74
CA PRO A 3 -11.02 -10.88 -7.08
C PRO A 3 -9.78 -10.31 -6.40
N TRP A 4 -9.76 -9.02 -6.02
CA TRP A 4 -8.59 -8.37 -5.41
C TRP A 4 -9.01 -7.27 -4.42
N THR A 5 -9.31 -7.65 -3.18
CA THR A 5 -9.67 -6.68 -2.12
C THR A 5 -8.53 -6.39 -1.16
N SER A 6 -7.48 -7.23 -1.13
CA SER A 6 -6.36 -7.02 -0.21
C SER A 6 -5.04 -7.65 -0.67
N PHE A 7 -3.93 -7.04 -0.23
CA PHE A 7 -2.57 -7.54 -0.34
C PHE A 7 -1.94 -7.62 1.06
N THR A 8 -1.12 -8.64 1.31
CA THR A 8 -0.53 -8.88 2.63
C THR A 8 0.98 -8.77 2.55
N LEU A 9 1.56 -7.94 3.44
CA LEU A 9 2.97 -7.90 3.71
C LEU A 9 3.25 -8.34 5.14
N PHE A 10 4.41 -8.96 5.35
CA PHE A 10 4.87 -9.42 6.65
C PHE A 10 5.94 -8.47 7.16
N GLY A 11 5.73 -7.92 8.36
CA GLY A 11 6.78 -7.24 9.07
C GLY A 11 7.79 -8.23 9.65
N LYS A 12 9.00 -7.75 9.95
CA LYS A 12 10.05 -8.56 10.58
C LYS A 12 9.62 -9.11 11.95
N SER A 13 8.77 -8.37 12.66
CA SER A 13 8.23 -8.75 13.97
C SER A 13 7.27 -9.96 13.91
N GLY A 14 6.85 -10.39 12.72
CA GLY A 14 5.77 -11.36 12.54
C GLY A 14 4.38 -10.71 12.45
N THR A 15 4.30 -9.39 12.56
CA THR A 15 3.06 -8.63 12.29
C THR A 15 2.62 -8.79 10.84
N ILE A 16 1.32 -9.00 10.65
CA ILE A 16 0.69 -9.13 9.34
C ILE A 16 0.04 -7.79 9.00
N TYR A 17 0.51 -7.14 7.94
CA TYR A 17 -0.06 -5.89 7.44
C TYR A 17 -0.93 -6.18 6.22
N GLN A 18 -2.24 -5.98 6.37
CA GLN A 18 -3.19 -6.15 5.28
C GLN A 18 -3.49 -4.80 4.63
N PHE A 19 -2.98 -4.63 3.41
CA PHE A 19 -3.28 -3.51 2.53
C PHE A 19 -4.58 -3.78 1.80
N ARG A 20 -5.45 -2.78 1.70
CA ARG A 20 -6.77 -2.88 1.05
C ARG A 20 -7.01 -1.71 0.11
N ARG A 21 -8.03 -1.79 -0.73
CA ARG A 21 -8.46 -0.66 -1.56
C ARG A 21 -8.72 0.56 -0.70
N VAL A 22 -8.43 1.72 -1.27
CA VAL A 22 -8.62 3.01 -0.61
C VAL A 22 -10.11 3.22 -0.31
N PRO A 23 -10.49 3.43 0.96
CA PRO A 23 -11.87 3.65 1.33
C PRO A 23 -12.42 4.94 0.75
N THR A 24 -13.72 4.95 0.42
CA THR A 24 -14.47 6.13 0.00
C THR A 24 -15.65 6.35 0.96
N PRO A 25 -15.74 7.50 1.66
CA PRO A 25 -14.81 8.63 1.62
C PRO A 25 -13.43 8.31 2.24
N ARG A 26 -12.40 9.04 1.81
CA ARG A 26 -11.03 8.91 2.34
C ARG A 26 -11.00 9.45 3.79
N PRO A 27 -10.63 8.64 4.80
CA PRO A 27 -10.58 9.07 6.19
C PRO A 27 -9.38 9.98 6.46
N ALA A 28 -9.52 10.89 7.44
CA ALA A 28 -8.42 11.66 7.98
C ALA A 28 -7.64 10.83 9.03
N GLN A 29 -7.07 9.72 8.59
CA GLN A 29 -6.34 8.76 9.44
C GLN A 29 -4.97 8.48 8.83
N ALA A 30 -3.97 8.29 9.70
CA ALA A 30 -2.63 7.89 9.28
C ALA A 30 -2.66 6.49 8.65
N ALA A 31 -1.93 6.31 7.56
CA ALA A 31 -1.88 5.05 6.83
C ALA A 31 -0.49 4.79 6.25
N VAL A 32 -0.16 3.52 6.09
CA VAL A 32 0.88 3.08 5.16
C VAL A 32 0.20 2.86 3.81
N PHE A 33 0.69 3.50 2.75
CA PHE A 33 0.21 3.25 1.39
C PHE A 33 1.20 2.38 0.63
N LEU A 34 0.69 1.61 -0.32
CA LEU A 34 1.47 0.73 -1.19
C LEU A 34 1.16 1.09 -2.64
N LEU A 35 2.23 1.39 -3.38
CA LEU A 35 2.24 1.64 -4.82
C LEU A 35 2.73 0.41 -5.55
N THR A 36 1.91 -0.12 -6.44
CA THR A 36 2.23 -1.35 -7.16
C THR A 36 1.49 -1.42 -8.49
N THR A 37 2.04 -2.19 -9.41
CA THR A 37 1.37 -2.59 -10.63
C THR A 37 0.68 -3.93 -10.38
N VAL A 38 -0.64 -3.97 -10.53
CA VAL A 38 -1.41 -5.22 -10.46
C VAL A 38 -1.43 -5.83 -11.87
N MET A 39 -0.58 -6.83 -12.10
CA MET A 39 -0.60 -7.60 -13.34
C MET A 39 -1.39 -8.89 -13.14
N GLY A 40 -2.43 -9.10 -13.94
CA GLY A 40 -3.18 -10.36 -13.93
C GLY A 40 -4.34 -10.41 -14.92
N SER A 41 -4.64 -11.61 -15.42
CA SER A 41 -5.80 -11.89 -16.27
C SER A 41 -6.78 -12.76 -15.49
N THR A 42 -8.00 -12.25 -15.28
CA THR A 42 -9.09 -12.99 -14.63
C THR A 42 -9.71 -14.05 -15.54
N ALA A 43 -9.29 -14.15 -16.80
CA ALA A 43 -9.99 -14.94 -17.80
C ALA A 43 -9.98 -16.45 -17.49
N ASN A 44 -8.96 -16.99 -16.79
CA ASN A 44 -8.80 -18.43 -16.54
C ASN A 44 -8.23 -18.78 -15.15
N GLY A 45 -8.62 -18.07 -14.09
CA GLY A 45 -8.10 -18.34 -12.74
C GLY A 45 -6.65 -17.88 -12.53
N GLY A 46 -6.23 -16.85 -13.25
CA GLY A 46 -4.87 -16.31 -13.21
C GLY A 46 -4.48 -15.74 -11.85
N SER A 47 -3.19 -15.87 -11.53
CA SER A 47 -2.54 -15.27 -10.36
C SER A 47 -2.38 -13.77 -10.57
N TRP A 48 -2.78 -12.96 -9.59
CA TRP A 48 -2.37 -11.56 -9.53
C TRP A 48 -0.90 -11.50 -9.08
N GLN A 49 -0.08 -10.80 -9.85
CA GLN A 49 1.29 -10.49 -9.48
C GLN A 49 1.38 -9.00 -9.17
N PHE A 50 1.85 -8.71 -7.97
CA PHE A 50 2.22 -7.37 -7.55
C PHE A 50 3.67 -7.16 -7.94
N VAL A 51 3.88 -6.34 -8.95
CA VAL A 51 5.21 -6.03 -9.46
C VAL A 51 5.72 -4.79 -8.72
N GLU A 52 6.96 -4.88 -8.26
CA GLU A 52 7.74 -3.80 -7.63
C GLU A 52 6.95 -3.01 -6.56
N PRO A 53 6.40 -3.64 -5.51
CA PRO A 53 5.64 -2.91 -4.50
C PRO A 53 6.55 -1.97 -3.70
N GLU A 54 6.22 -0.68 -3.66
CA GLU A 54 6.86 0.30 -2.79
C GLU A 54 5.85 0.82 -1.77
N ILE A 55 6.32 1.09 -0.56
CA ILE A 55 5.49 1.57 0.54
C ILE A 55 5.92 2.95 1.02
N GLY A 56 4.94 3.78 1.36
CA GLY A 56 5.15 5.08 1.98
C GLY A 56 4.14 5.30 3.10
N THR A 57 4.24 6.43 3.78
CA THR A 57 3.33 6.77 4.89
C THR A 57 2.69 8.12 4.68
N VAL A 58 1.50 8.28 5.25
CA VAL A 58 0.79 9.55 5.41
C VAL A 58 0.27 9.64 6.83
N THR A 59 0.25 10.84 7.38
CA THR A 59 -0.37 11.17 8.67
C THR A 59 -1.89 11.38 8.55
N SER A 60 -2.38 11.69 7.34
CA SER A 60 -3.79 11.82 7.02
C SER A 60 -4.07 11.39 5.58
N LEU A 61 -4.72 10.24 5.39
CA LEU A 61 -5.04 9.73 4.06
C LEU A 61 -5.90 10.69 3.22
N GLY A 62 -6.92 11.31 3.83
CA GLY A 62 -7.74 12.32 3.18
C GLY A 62 -7.01 13.64 2.95
N GLY A 63 -6.16 14.06 3.89
CA GLY A 63 -5.45 15.34 3.82
C GLY A 63 -4.23 15.35 2.90
N GLU A 64 -3.60 14.19 2.69
CA GLU A 64 -2.32 14.07 1.98
C GLU A 64 -2.43 13.28 0.66
N TRP A 65 -3.65 12.95 0.23
CA TRP A 65 -3.85 12.21 -1.00
C TRP A 65 -3.28 12.93 -2.24
N ASP A 66 -3.60 14.21 -2.39
CA ASP A 66 -3.23 14.98 -3.58
C ASP A 66 -1.80 15.54 -3.48
N SER A 67 -1.26 15.70 -2.27
CA SER A 67 0.07 16.26 -2.02
C SER A 67 1.18 15.20 -1.90
N VAL A 68 0.88 13.97 -1.46
CA VAL A 68 1.87 12.90 -1.25
C VAL A 68 1.61 11.72 -2.16
N ILE A 69 0.41 11.11 -2.08
CA ILE A 69 0.12 9.84 -2.77
C ILE A 69 0.04 10.05 -4.29
N THR A 70 -0.64 11.10 -4.74
CA THR A 70 -0.83 11.37 -6.17
C THR A 70 0.50 11.69 -6.88
N PRO A 71 1.40 12.53 -6.33
CA PRO A 71 2.74 12.72 -6.89
C PRO A 71 3.59 11.45 -6.86
N ALA A 72 3.59 10.71 -5.74
CA ALA A 72 4.36 9.46 -5.62
C ALA A 72 3.93 8.42 -6.66
N ARG A 73 2.62 8.27 -6.87
CA ARG A 73 2.05 7.42 -7.92
C ARG A 73 2.51 7.86 -9.32
N LYS A 74 2.55 9.18 -9.60
CA LYS A 74 2.99 9.70 -10.91
C LYS A 74 4.49 9.49 -11.16
N ALA A 75 5.31 9.54 -10.10
CA ALA A 75 6.75 9.31 -10.21
C ALA A 75 7.06 7.85 -10.54
N LYS A 76 6.23 6.92 -10.07
CA LYS A 76 6.31 5.50 -10.38
C LYS A 76 5.60 5.20 -11.69
N ALA A 77 6.37 5.17 -12.78
CA ALA A 77 5.87 5.10 -14.15
C ALA A 77 4.84 3.98 -14.43
N GLU A 78 4.89 2.87 -13.67
CA GLU A 78 4.01 1.71 -13.85
C GLU A 78 2.98 1.54 -12.71
N SER A 79 2.82 2.49 -11.79
CA SER A 79 1.89 2.36 -10.66
C SER A 79 0.45 2.74 -11.04
N ASP A 80 -0.37 1.73 -11.27
CA ASP A 80 -1.80 1.93 -11.53
C ASP A 80 -2.67 1.87 -10.28
N ASP A 81 -2.25 1.11 -9.25
CA ASP A 81 -3.03 0.90 -8.04
C ASP A 81 -2.36 1.43 -6.78
N VAL A 82 -3.21 1.93 -5.87
CA VAL A 82 -2.85 2.35 -4.51
C VAL A 82 -3.65 1.51 -3.52
N LEU A 83 -2.95 0.81 -2.64
CA LEU A 83 -3.56 0.14 -1.49
C LEU A 83 -3.13 0.84 -0.20
N VAL A 84 -3.94 0.72 0.84
CA VAL A 84 -3.68 1.34 2.15
C VAL A 84 -3.82 0.32 3.26
N CYS A 85 -2.93 0.41 4.24
CA CYS A 85 -2.98 -0.31 5.50
C CYS A 85 -3.06 0.71 6.63
N PHE A 86 -3.99 0.49 7.56
CA PHE A 86 -4.12 1.28 8.79
C PHE A 86 -3.56 0.41 9.92
N PRO A 87 -2.36 0.68 10.44
CA PRO A 87 -1.78 -0.11 11.53
C PRO A 87 -2.68 -0.08 12.77
N GLU A 88 -2.86 -1.22 13.44
CA GLU A 88 -3.66 -1.29 14.68
C GLU A 88 -3.09 -0.42 15.79
N SER A 89 -1.76 -0.25 15.85
CA SER A 89 -1.07 0.62 16.79
C SER A 89 -1.29 2.11 16.52
N GLY A 90 -1.72 2.48 15.31
CA GLY A 90 -1.77 3.87 14.84
C GLY A 90 -0.41 4.48 14.50
N ASP A 91 0.71 3.81 14.82
CA ASP A 91 2.05 4.29 14.50
C ASP A 91 2.48 3.79 13.12
N VAL A 92 2.39 4.68 12.13
CA VAL A 92 2.76 4.39 10.75
C VAL A 92 4.28 4.35 10.53
N ALA A 93 5.07 5.01 11.37
CA ALA A 93 6.52 5.02 11.25
C ALA A 93 7.11 3.68 11.71
N ASP A 94 6.63 3.17 12.85
CA ASP A 94 6.97 1.84 13.33
C ASP A 94 6.51 0.76 12.35
N ALA A 95 5.30 0.87 11.81
CA ALA A 95 4.80 -0.04 10.80
C ALA A 95 5.65 -0.04 9.52
N LEU A 96 6.05 1.14 9.03
CA LEU A 96 6.95 1.27 7.88
C LEU A 96 8.31 0.63 8.16
N ALA A 97 8.87 0.88 9.34
CA ALA A 97 10.15 0.31 9.74
C ALA A 97 10.09 -1.23 9.82
N ASP A 98 9.02 -1.78 10.40
CA ASP A 98 8.83 -3.23 10.52
C ASP A 98 8.63 -3.90 9.16
N LEU A 99 7.85 -3.28 8.27
CA LEU A 99 7.65 -3.72 6.89
C LEU A 99 8.96 -3.69 6.08
N THR A 100 9.71 -2.58 6.19
CA THR A 100 11.00 -2.42 5.49
C THR A 100 12.01 -3.44 6.00
N ALA A 101 12.06 -3.67 7.32
CA ALA A 101 12.89 -4.70 7.91
C ALA A 101 12.46 -6.13 7.51
N GLY A 102 11.18 -6.31 7.16
CA GLY A 102 10.60 -7.54 6.60
C GLY A 102 10.87 -7.73 5.10
N GLY A 103 11.51 -6.75 4.44
CA GLY A 103 11.91 -6.81 3.03
C GLY A 103 11.03 -5.99 2.08
N ALA A 104 10.06 -5.22 2.58
CA ALA A 104 9.33 -4.28 1.75
C ALA A 104 10.24 -3.12 1.29
N GLN A 105 10.04 -2.63 0.08
CA GLN A 105 10.79 -1.49 -0.45
C GLN A 105 10.12 -0.20 -0.01
N ALA A 106 10.86 0.67 0.67
CA ALA A 106 10.38 2.01 0.97
C ALA A 106 10.38 2.85 -0.31
N LEU A 107 9.38 3.73 -0.46
CA LEU A 107 9.34 4.73 -1.52
C LEU A 107 10.63 5.57 -1.48
N SER A 108 11.37 5.60 -2.59
CA SER A 108 12.55 6.44 -2.70
C SER A 108 12.15 7.92 -2.62
N ALA A 109 12.80 8.66 -1.72
CA ALA A 109 12.59 10.11 -1.54
C ALA A 109 12.99 10.93 -2.78
#